data_AF-A0A3P6B1H3-F1
#
_entry.id   AF-A0A3P6B1H3-F1
#
_cell.length_a   1.000
_cell.length_b   1.000
_cell.length_c   1.000
_cell.angle_alpha   90.00
_cell.angle_beta   90.00
_cell.angle_gamma   90.00
#
_symmetry.space_group_name_H-M   'P 1'
#
loop_
_entity.id
_entity.type
_entity.pdbx_description
1 polymer ?
#
loop_
_entity_poly.entity_id
_entity_poly.type
_entity_poly.pdbx_seq_one_letter_code
_entity_poly.pdbx_strand_id
1 'polypeptide(L)'
;MDGLGAVNGPRFWKLSGADRIEAPPYKRPPGRAKGKARIKGVRESPKKNHTKVDRKGRICHCGLCGGEDHNSRKCPRESVESRKCRRLNMEQQSHEQAIDDVSSTAPPATQP
;
A
#
# COMPACT_ATOMS: atom_id res chain seq x y z
N MET A 1 23.83 26.77 47.12
CA MET A 1 23.21 25.63 46.43
C MET A 1 21.87 26.17 45.99
N ASP A 2 21.76 26.71 44.77
CA ASP A 2 20.53 27.42 44.41
C ASP A 2 20.24 27.16 42.94
N GLY A 3 19.58 26.01 42.70
CA GLY A 3 19.06 25.65 41.39
C GLY A 3 17.89 26.55 41.02
N LEU A 4 17.77 26.90 39.73
CA LEU A 4 16.65 27.67 39.19
C LEU A 4 15.34 26.99 39.58
N GLY A 5 14.57 27.62 40.48
CA GLY A 5 13.26 27.15 40.89
C GLY A 5 12.31 27.07 39.70
N ALA A 6 11.32 26.18 39.79
CA ALA A 6 10.33 26.00 38.74
C ALA A 6 9.61 27.33 38.45
N VAL A 7 9.69 27.79 37.21
CA VAL A 7 8.94 28.99 36.77
C VAL A 7 7.45 28.67 36.92
N ASN A 8 6.74 29.56 37.62
CA ASN A 8 5.31 29.45 37.87
C ASN A 8 4.55 29.06 36.59
N GLY A 9 3.80 27.95 36.67
CA GLY A 9 3.08 27.39 35.53
C GLY A 9 1.97 28.31 35.00
N PRO A 10 1.35 27.95 33.86
CA PRO A 10 0.36 28.78 33.16
C PRO A 10 -0.82 29.25 34.02
N ARG A 11 -1.07 28.57 35.14
CA ARG A 11 -2.12 28.86 36.12
C ARG A 11 -1.88 30.18 36.88
N PHE A 12 -0.63 30.61 37.00
CA PHE A 12 -0.24 31.86 37.68
C PHE A 12 0.02 33.02 36.72
N TRP A 13 -0.16 32.80 35.41
CA TRP A 13 0.02 33.85 34.43
C TRP A 13 -1.14 34.84 34.52
N LYS A 14 -0.84 36.14 34.52
CA LYS A 14 -1.87 37.18 34.54
C LYS A 14 -2.68 37.13 33.24
N LEU A 15 -3.99 37.01 33.36
CA LEU A 15 -4.89 37.12 32.22
C LEU A 15 -4.95 38.59 31.79
N SER A 16 -4.53 38.87 30.57
CA SER A 16 -4.40 40.23 30.04
C SER A 16 -5.74 40.87 29.60
N GLY A 17 -6.86 40.14 29.68
CA GLY A 17 -8.18 40.62 29.26
C GLY A 17 -8.31 40.86 27.74
N ALA A 18 -7.24 40.64 26.98
CA ALA A 18 -7.23 40.71 25.53
C ALA A 18 -7.98 39.53 24.92
N ASP A 19 -8.48 39.73 23.70
CA ASP A 19 -9.14 38.68 22.93
C ASP A 19 -8.21 37.48 22.76
N ARG A 20 -8.83 36.29 22.79
CA ARG A 20 -8.11 35.04 22.59
C ARG A 20 -7.57 35.02 21.17
N ILE A 21 -6.25 34.92 21.03
CA ILE A 21 -5.59 34.78 19.74
C ILE A 21 -6.08 33.47 19.10
N GLU A 22 -6.79 33.57 17.98
CA GLU A 22 -7.19 32.40 17.20
C GLU A 22 -5.99 31.81 16.45
N ALA A 23 -5.91 30.48 16.46
CA ALA A 23 -4.89 29.80 15.68
C ALA A 23 -5.15 30.05 14.18
N PRO A 24 -4.10 30.23 13.37
CA PRO A 24 -4.24 30.29 11.92
C PRO A 24 -4.97 29.03 11.40
N PRO A 25 -5.77 29.16 10.32
CA PRO A 25 -6.45 28.02 9.73
C PRO A 25 -5.42 26.97 9.29
N TYR A 26 -5.64 25.73 9.72
CA TYR A 26 -4.74 24.63 9.41
C TYR A 26 -4.69 24.36 7.91
N LYS A 27 -3.49 24.47 7.32
CA LYS A 27 -3.24 24.05 5.94
C LYS A 27 -2.63 22.65 5.97
N ARG A 28 -3.36 21.66 5.42
CA ARG A 28 -2.81 20.31 5.27
C ARG A 28 -1.60 20.38 4.33
N PRO A 29 -0.40 19.98 4.77
CA PRO A 29 0.76 19.98 3.90
C PRO A 29 0.52 19.03 2.71
N PRO A 30 1.07 19.35 1.52
CA PRO A 30 1.00 18.43 0.40
C PRO A 30 1.61 17.09 0.83
N GLY A 31 0.84 16.02 0.66
CA GLY A 31 1.32 14.68 0.94
C GLY A 31 2.52 14.30 0.07
N ARG A 32 3.11 13.14 0.32
CA ARG A 32 4.16 12.60 -0.55
C ARG A 32 3.68 12.56 -2.01
N ALA A 33 4.47 13.14 -2.91
CA ALA A 33 4.20 13.08 -4.35
C ALA A 33 3.95 11.62 -4.79
N LYS A 34 2.82 11.39 -5.47
CA LYS A 34 2.47 10.08 -6.04
C LYS A 34 3.58 9.65 -7.02
N GLY A 35 3.86 8.35 -7.07
CA GLY A 35 4.86 7.77 -7.99
C GLY A 35 6.31 7.78 -7.48
N LYS A 36 6.63 8.43 -6.35
CA LYS A 36 7.99 8.38 -5.76
C LYS A 36 8.06 7.44 -4.57
N ALA A 37 8.91 6.42 -4.65
CA ALA A 37 9.21 5.53 -3.53
C ALA A 37 9.94 6.28 -2.40
N ARG A 38 9.81 5.78 -1.17
CA ARG A 38 10.57 6.30 -0.03
C ARG A 38 12.05 5.99 -0.20
N ILE A 39 12.90 7.01 -0.15
CA ILE A 39 14.36 6.85 -0.06
C ILE A 39 14.67 6.40 1.36
N LYS A 40 15.39 5.27 1.47
CA LYS A 40 15.76 4.65 2.73
C LYS A 40 17.02 5.32 3.28
N GLY A 41 17.10 5.56 4.59
CA GLY A 41 18.30 6.16 5.20
C GLY A 41 19.49 5.20 5.12
N VAL A 42 20.72 5.73 5.17
CA VAL A 42 21.97 4.94 5.03
C VAL A 42 22.08 3.79 6.05
N ARG A 43 21.54 3.97 7.26
CA ARG A 43 21.55 2.96 8.34
C ARG A 43 20.28 2.09 8.38
N GLU A 44 19.37 2.26 7.45
CA GLU A 44 18.10 1.57 7.49
C GLU A 44 18.13 0.32 6.60
N SER A 45 17.80 -0.85 7.17
CA SER A 45 18.03 -2.15 6.54
C SER A 45 17.52 -2.23 5.10
N PRO A 46 18.30 -2.71 4.12
CA PRO A 46 17.83 -2.86 2.73
C PRO A 46 16.53 -3.68 2.65
N LYS A 47 15.57 -3.28 1.80
CA LYS A 47 14.33 -4.05 1.57
C LYS A 47 14.57 -5.35 0.79
N LYS A 48 15.73 -5.50 0.15
CA LYS A 48 16.06 -6.69 -0.63
C LYS A 48 16.64 -7.72 0.33
N ASN A 49 15.83 -8.68 0.75
CA ASN A 49 16.27 -9.81 1.56
C ASN A 49 17.36 -10.55 0.78
N HIS A 50 18.62 -10.44 1.21
CA HIS A 50 19.77 -11.12 0.59
C HIS A 50 19.60 -12.65 0.59
N THR A 51 18.76 -13.18 1.47
CA THR A 51 18.40 -14.61 1.58
C THR A 51 17.40 -15.07 0.51
N LYS A 52 16.78 -14.15 -0.24
CA LYS A 52 15.80 -14.52 -1.26
C LYS A 52 16.53 -14.93 -2.53
N VAL A 53 16.80 -16.22 -2.65
CA VAL A 53 17.40 -16.81 -3.85
C VAL A 53 16.46 -16.56 -5.03
N ASP A 54 16.99 -15.94 -6.09
CA ASP A 54 16.27 -15.76 -7.35
C ASP A 54 15.77 -17.12 -7.89
N ARG A 55 14.78 -17.12 -8.78
CA ARG A 55 14.31 -18.37 -9.40
C ARG A 55 15.32 -19.01 -10.36
N LYS A 56 16.45 -18.33 -10.62
CA LYS A 56 17.51 -18.84 -11.49
C LYS A 56 18.09 -20.13 -10.92
N GLY A 57 18.05 -21.21 -11.70
CA GLY A 57 18.60 -22.52 -11.34
C GLY A 57 17.65 -23.46 -10.58
N ARG A 58 16.38 -23.09 -10.35
CA ARG A 58 15.39 -24.01 -9.78
C ARG A 58 14.60 -24.75 -10.87
N ILE A 59 14.51 -26.06 -10.73
CA ILE A 59 13.64 -26.90 -11.55
C ILE A 59 12.19 -26.64 -11.09
N CYS A 60 11.34 -26.20 -12.02
CA CYS A 60 9.92 -26.00 -11.72
C CYS A 60 9.19 -27.34 -11.88
N HIS A 61 8.60 -27.83 -10.79
CA HIS A 61 7.73 -29.00 -10.82
C HIS A 61 6.26 -28.60 -10.92
N CYS A 62 5.49 -29.36 -11.69
CA CYS A 62 4.06 -29.18 -11.81
C CYS A 62 3.36 -29.58 -10.49
N GLY A 63 2.63 -28.65 -9.87
CA GLY A 63 1.89 -28.92 -8.63
C GLY A 63 0.78 -29.97 -8.76
N LEU A 64 0.31 -30.28 -9.98
CA LEU A 64 -0.69 -31.33 -10.22
C LEU A 64 -0.10 -32.73 -10.42
N CYS A 65 1.02 -32.86 -11.13
CA CYS A 65 1.54 -34.16 -11.54
C CYS A 65 3.00 -34.43 -11.14
N GLY A 66 3.67 -33.49 -10.49
CA GLY A 66 5.08 -33.57 -10.09
C GLY A 66 6.09 -33.48 -11.22
N GLY A 67 5.63 -33.53 -12.48
CA GLY A 67 6.49 -33.50 -13.66
C GLY A 67 7.30 -32.22 -13.77
N GLU A 68 8.51 -32.35 -14.29
CA GLU A 68 9.40 -31.24 -14.61
C GLU A 68 8.96 -30.57 -15.92
N ASP A 69 9.54 -29.42 -16.25
CA ASP A 69 9.34 -28.68 -17.52
C ASP A 69 8.01 -27.91 -17.69
N HIS A 70 7.01 -28.13 -16.82
CA HIS A 70 5.73 -27.40 -16.92
C HIS A 70 5.08 -27.06 -15.56
N ASN A 71 4.18 -26.08 -15.57
CA ASN A 71 3.36 -25.71 -14.42
C ASN A 71 1.97 -26.37 -14.53
N SER A 72 1.25 -26.50 -13.42
CA SER A 72 -0.13 -26.98 -13.31
C SER A 72 -1.08 -26.44 -14.38
N ARG A 73 -0.90 -25.17 -14.81
CA ARG A 73 -1.72 -24.54 -15.84
C ARG A 73 -1.57 -25.14 -17.25
N LYS A 74 -0.43 -25.77 -17.54
CA LYS A 74 -0.13 -26.44 -18.81
C LYS A 74 0.03 -27.95 -18.62
N CYS A 75 -0.45 -28.48 -17.50
CA CYS A 75 -0.32 -29.90 -17.19
C CYS A 75 -1.16 -30.74 -18.16
N PRO A 76 -0.55 -31.71 -18.87
CA PRO A 76 -1.31 -32.61 -19.74
C PRO A 76 -2.25 -33.53 -18.95
N ARG A 77 -1.96 -33.77 -17.67
CA ARG A 77 -2.80 -34.55 -16.74
C ARG A 77 -3.91 -33.74 -16.07
N GLU A 78 -4.12 -32.49 -16.48
CA GLU A 78 -5.16 -31.66 -15.88
C GLU A 78 -6.57 -32.17 -16.24
N SER A 79 -7.40 -32.37 -15.20
CA SER A 79 -8.79 -32.75 -15.38
C SER A 79 -9.58 -31.67 -16.13
N VAL A 80 -10.61 -32.09 -16.87
CA VAL A 80 -11.49 -31.17 -17.61
C VAL A 80 -12.25 -30.26 -16.65
N GLU A 81 -12.65 -30.77 -15.49
CA GLU A 81 -13.36 -29.99 -14.47
C GLU A 81 -12.46 -28.91 -13.86
N SER A 82 -11.22 -29.24 -13.51
CA SER A 82 -10.24 -28.27 -13.02
C SER A 82 -9.97 -27.15 -14.04
N ARG A 83 -9.92 -27.51 -15.34
CA ARG A 83 -9.81 -26.53 -16.43
C ARG A 83 -11.01 -25.61 -16.50
N LYS A 84 -12.23 -26.17 -16.37
CA LYS A 84 -13.50 -25.43 -16.41
C LYS A 84 -13.62 -24.47 -15.22
N CYS A 85 -13.44 -24.95 -13.99
CA CYS A 85 -13.48 -24.11 -12.79
C CYS A 85 -12.51 -22.94 -12.87
N ARG A 86 -11.29 -23.15 -13.38
CA ARG A 86 -10.33 -22.06 -13.56
C ARG A 86 -10.80 -21.01 -14.57
N ARG A 87 -11.40 -21.42 -15.69
CA ARG A 87 -11.93 -20.47 -16.68
C ARG A 87 -13.03 -19.61 -16.05
N LEU A 88 -13.97 -20.24 -15.34
CA LEU A 88 -15.05 -19.53 -14.64
C LEU A 88 -14.51 -18.52 -13.63
N ASN A 89 -13.49 -18.90 -12.86
CA ASN A 89 -12.86 -17.96 -11.91
C ASN A 89 -12.16 -16.78 -12.62
N MET A 90 -11.52 -17.00 -13.77
CA MET A 90 -10.93 -15.90 -14.55
C MET A 90 -12.01 -14.96 -15.12
N GLU A 91 -13.13 -15.51 -15.55
CA GLU A 91 -14.26 -14.75 -16.07
C GLU A 91 -14.91 -13.91 -14.96
N GLN A 92 -15.13 -14.50 -13.77
CA GLN A 92 -15.60 -13.77 -12.60
C GLN A 92 -14.66 -12.61 -12.23
N GLN A 93 -13.35 -12.87 -12.16
CA GLN A 93 -12.37 -11.81 -11.87
C GLN A 93 -12.39 -10.70 -12.92
N SER A 94 -12.55 -11.03 -14.21
CA SER A 94 -12.63 -10.01 -15.26
C SER A 94 -13.91 -9.18 -15.17
N HIS A 95 -15.02 -9.81 -14.78
CA HIS A 95 -16.29 -9.12 -14.57
C HIS A 95 -16.22 -8.20 -13.34
N GLU A 96 -15.64 -8.68 -12.24
CA GLU A 96 -15.35 -7.90 -11.04
C GLU A 96 -14.47 -6.69 -11.34
N GLN A 97 -13.43 -6.87 -12.15
CA GLN A 97 -12.58 -5.75 -12.54
C GLN A 97 -13.31 -4.72 -13.42
N ALA A 98 -14.18 -5.18 -14.32
CA ALA A 98 -15.00 -4.29 -15.16
C ALA A 98 -16.02 -3.47 -14.34
N ILE A 99 -16.62 -4.05 -13.28
CA ILE A 99 -17.53 -3.31 -12.39
C ILE A 99 -16.78 -2.26 -11.54
N ASP A 100 -15.54 -2.53 -11.13
CA ASP A 100 -14.72 -1.55 -10.41
C ASP A 100 -14.29 -0.38 -11.31
N ASP A 101 -13.98 -0.66 -12.59
CA ASP A 101 -13.58 0.34 -13.57
C ASP A 101 -14.74 1.27 -13.96
N VAL A 102 -15.97 0.75 -14.11
CA VAL A 102 -17.17 1.59 -14.35
C VAL A 102 -17.52 2.44 -13.13
N SER A 103 -17.34 1.91 -11.90
CA SER A 103 -17.59 2.66 -10.68
C SER A 103 -16.58 3.82 -10.47
N SER A 104 -15.38 3.70 -11.03
CA SER A 104 -14.31 4.71 -10.93
C SER A 104 -14.41 5.85 -11.96
N THR A 105 -15.32 5.76 -12.95
CA THR A 105 -15.48 6.81 -13.97
C THR A 105 -16.42 7.90 -13.46
N ALA A 106 -15.87 8.91 -12.79
CA ALA A 106 -16.60 10.13 -12.42
C ALA A 106 -16.98 10.92 -13.70
N PRO A 107 -18.23 11.42 -13.85
CA PRO A 107 -18.60 12.22 -15.01
C PRO A 107 -17.77 13.53 -15.04
N PRO A 108 -17.41 14.02 -16.24
CA PRO A 108 -16.67 15.27 -16.37
C PRO A 108 -17.48 16.42 -15.76
N ALA A 109 -16.85 17.19 -14.86
CA ALA A 109 -17.46 18.34 -14.23
C ALA A 109 -17.67 19.45 -15.27
N THR A 110 -18.90 19.62 -15.73
CA THR A 110 -19.32 20.79 -16.50
C THR A 110 -19.24 22.02 -15.60
N GLN A 111 -18.33 22.95 -15.90
CA GLN A 111 -18.28 24.27 -15.29
C GLN A 111 -19.09 25.27 -16.14
N PRO A 112 -19.73 26.28 -15.49
CA PRO A 112 -20.70 27.18 -16.11
C PRO A 112 -20.10 28.17 -17.12
#